data_AF-A0A9E5KNP8-F1
#
_entry.id   AF-A0A9E5KNP8-F1
#
_cell.length_a   1.000
_cell.length_b   1.000
_cell.length_c   1.000
_cell.angle_alpha   90.00
_cell.angle_beta   90.00
_cell.angle_gamma   90.00
#
_symmetry.space_group_name_H-M   'P 1'
#
loop_
_entity.id
_entity.type
_entity.pdbx_description
1 polymer ?
#
loop_
_entity_poly.entity_id
_entity_poly.type
_entity_poly.pdbx_seq_one_letter_code
_entity_poly.pdbx_strand_id
1 'polypeptide(L)'
;MTQPWYFEVDEYGTIGEADDTGPEVNSDVYEDIDVKGLQAPEDIIAEVDQYDELRERFQERCAEEVEEIETRLEDSKLSSARRKKLEERRDRMQDPDDGWQAWVESGGKRGVAGFRTLIREWLAEDVDWSQSDSWPSGWAGQDRAMSFFQDMDGKMLDALGVVIVEGDHPGSTYFAAELRGEMKV
;
A
#
# COMPACT_ATOMS: atom_id res chain seq x y z
N MET A 1 -10.77 -25.26 -20.54
CA MET A 1 -11.95 -24.42 -20.81
C MET A 1 -11.60 -23.05 -20.23
N THR A 2 -11.37 -22.07 -21.09
CA THR A 2 -11.14 -20.68 -20.66
C THR A 2 -12.46 -20.13 -20.14
N GLN A 3 -12.48 -19.63 -18.91
CA GLN A 3 -13.67 -18.96 -18.40
C GLN A 3 -13.93 -17.69 -19.25
N PRO A 4 -15.19 -17.35 -19.56
CA PRO A 4 -15.52 -16.10 -20.23
C PRO A 4 -15.21 -14.93 -19.30
N TRP A 5 -14.64 -13.86 -19.87
CA TRP A 5 -14.40 -12.60 -19.18
C TRP A 5 -15.66 -11.74 -19.25
N TYR A 6 -16.03 -11.11 -18.13
CA TYR A 6 -17.18 -10.21 -18.02
C TYR A 6 -16.69 -8.82 -17.62
N PHE A 7 -17.04 -7.82 -18.42
CA PHE A 7 -16.71 -6.43 -18.17
C PHE A 7 -18.00 -5.61 -18.12
N GLU A 8 -18.00 -4.60 -17.26
CA GLU A 8 -19.04 -3.59 -17.17
C GLU A 8 -18.55 -2.27 -17.73
N VAL A 9 -19.51 -1.46 -18.19
CA VAL A 9 -19.25 -0.12 -18.73
C VAL A 9 -19.99 0.86 -17.85
N ASP A 10 -19.27 1.80 -17.24
CA ASP A 10 -19.87 2.84 -16.41
C ASP A 10 -20.63 3.89 -17.27
N GLU A 11 -21.24 4.88 -16.61
CA GLU A 11 -21.98 5.95 -17.29
C GLU A 11 -21.10 6.86 -18.18
N TYR A 12 -19.77 6.81 -18.00
CA TYR A 12 -18.78 7.58 -18.76
C TYR A 12 -18.17 6.77 -19.92
N GLY A 13 -18.50 5.49 -20.05
CA GLY A 13 -17.95 4.60 -21.07
C GLY A 13 -16.68 3.86 -20.64
N THR A 14 -16.25 3.99 -19.38
CA THR A 14 -15.08 3.31 -18.82
C THR A 14 -15.38 1.83 -18.66
N ILE A 15 -14.48 0.97 -19.15
CA ILE A 15 -14.60 -0.49 -19.03
C ILE A 15 -13.86 -0.97 -17.77
N GLY A 16 -14.56 -1.64 -16.87
CA GLY A 16 -14.02 -2.32 -15.68
C GLY A 16 -14.47 -3.77 -15.59
N GLU A 17 -13.92 -4.57 -14.68
CA GLU A 17 -14.47 -5.91 -14.40
C GLU A 17 -15.90 -5.80 -13.82
N ALA A 18 -16.79 -6.70 -14.27
CA ALA A 18 -18.15 -6.76 -13.75
C ALA A 18 -18.17 -7.13 -12.25
N ASP A 19 -19.03 -6.48 -11.47
CA ASP A 19 -19.14 -6.63 -10.00
C ASP A 19 -17.87 -6.27 -9.19
N ASP A 20 -16.87 -5.61 -9.78
CA ASP A 20 -15.70 -5.13 -9.03
C ASP A 20 -16.05 -3.89 -8.21
N THR A 21 -16.12 -4.04 -6.88
CA THR A 21 -16.33 -2.94 -5.94
C THR A 21 -15.07 -2.12 -5.68
N GLY A 22 -13.94 -2.49 -6.29
CA GLY A 22 -12.62 -1.96 -5.98
C GLY A 22 -12.08 -2.54 -4.67
N PRO A 23 -10.84 -2.21 -4.31
CA PRO A 23 -10.24 -2.66 -3.06
C PRO A 23 -11.03 -2.13 -1.86
N GLU A 24 -11.29 -2.99 -0.87
CA GLU A 24 -11.91 -2.60 0.39
C GLU A 24 -10.85 -2.38 1.47
N VAL A 25 -9.83 -3.24 1.50
CA VAL A 25 -8.75 -3.21 2.50
C VAL A 25 -7.38 -3.11 1.84
N ASN A 26 -6.38 -2.65 2.59
CA ASN A 26 -5.02 -2.49 2.08
C ASN A 26 -4.45 -3.78 1.45
N SER A 27 -4.83 -4.98 1.92
CA SER A 27 -4.39 -6.24 1.28
C SER A 27 -4.89 -6.45 -0.14
N ASP A 28 -5.95 -5.77 -0.56
CA ASP A 28 -6.45 -5.83 -1.94
C ASP A 28 -5.59 -4.98 -2.89
N VAL A 29 -4.87 -3.99 -2.35
CA VAL A 29 -3.96 -3.10 -3.09
C VAL A 29 -2.52 -3.60 -3.04
N TYR A 30 -2.06 -4.03 -1.85
CA TYR A 30 -0.68 -4.41 -1.57
C TYR A 30 -0.52 -5.94 -1.52
N GLU A 31 -0.96 -6.63 -2.57
CA GLU A 31 -0.97 -8.10 -2.64
C GLU A 31 0.43 -8.74 -2.55
N ASP A 32 1.47 -8.00 -2.96
CA ASP A 32 2.85 -8.50 -3.02
C ASP A 32 3.57 -8.57 -1.67
N ILE A 33 2.99 -8.01 -0.61
CA ILE A 33 3.62 -7.98 0.73
C ILE A 33 3.62 -9.38 1.36
N ASP A 34 4.76 -10.07 1.27
CA ASP A 34 4.96 -11.37 1.92
C ASP A 34 5.33 -11.21 3.41
N VAL A 35 4.31 -10.96 4.24
CA VAL A 35 4.50 -10.88 5.70
C VAL A 35 5.11 -12.16 6.29
N LYS A 36 5.01 -13.32 5.63
CA LYS A 36 5.63 -14.58 6.10
C LYS A 36 7.12 -14.63 5.81
N GLY A 37 7.57 -13.98 4.75
CA GLY A 37 8.97 -13.84 4.36
C GLY A 37 9.80 -12.98 5.30
N LEU A 38 9.19 -12.07 6.05
CA LEU A 38 9.89 -11.14 6.94
C LEU A 38 10.41 -11.87 8.20
N GLN A 39 11.72 -12.06 8.34
CA GLN A 39 12.32 -12.86 9.42
C GLN A 39 13.32 -12.09 10.29
N ALA A 40 13.78 -10.94 9.82
CA ALA A 40 14.74 -10.08 10.50
C ALA A 40 14.33 -8.60 10.42
N PRO A 41 14.86 -7.74 11.30
CA PRO A 41 14.63 -6.29 11.24
C PRO A 41 14.92 -5.69 9.86
N GLU A 42 15.95 -6.17 9.20
CA GLU A 42 16.36 -5.70 7.87
C GLU A 42 15.32 -6.03 6.81
N ASP A 43 14.64 -7.18 6.92
CA ASP A 43 13.53 -7.54 6.02
C ASP A 43 12.34 -6.61 6.25
N ILE A 44 12.02 -6.30 7.51
CA ILE A 44 10.94 -5.36 7.87
C ILE A 44 11.22 -3.99 7.29
N ILE A 45 12.44 -3.47 7.48
CA ILE A 45 12.84 -2.15 6.98
C ILE A 45 12.74 -2.12 5.47
N ALA A 46 13.32 -3.11 4.77
CA ALA A 46 13.29 -3.17 3.32
C ALA A 46 11.87 -3.27 2.75
N GLU A 47 10.96 -3.97 3.42
CA GLU A 47 9.55 -4.07 3.00
C GLU A 47 8.80 -2.75 3.21
N VAL A 48 8.90 -2.18 4.43
CA VAL A 48 8.21 -0.93 4.79
C VAL A 48 8.69 0.24 3.94
N ASP A 49 9.98 0.28 3.58
CA ASP A 49 10.56 1.37 2.80
C ASP A 49 10.11 1.39 1.32
N GLN A 50 9.41 0.35 0.85
CA GLN A 50 8.88 0.29 -0.51
C GLN A 50 7.54 1.02 -0.67
N TYR A 51 6.82 1.26 0.42
CA TYR A 51 5.45 1.80 0.39
C TYR A 51 5.34 2.97 1.35
N ASP A 52 5.04 4.16 0.83
CA ASP A 52 5.03 5.39 1.62
C ASP A 52 3.97 5.33 2.73
N GLU A 53 2.81 4.76 2.43
CA GLU A 53 1.67 4.58 3.33
C GLU A 53 2.02 3.66 4.52
N LEU A 54 2.75 2.58 4.24
CA LEU A 54 3.22 1.67 5.27
C LEU A 54 4.36 2.30 6.08
N ARG A 55 5.23 3.10 5.45
CA ARG A 55 6.27 3.87 6.14
C ARG A 55 5.64 4.88 7.10
N GLU A 56 4.65 5.65 6.66
CA GLU A 56 3.90 6.59 7.51
C GLU A 56 3.31 5.88 8.72
N ARG A 57 2.70 4.70 8.52
CA ARG A 57 2.18 3.88 9.63
C ARG A 57 3.25 3.51 10.65
N PHE A 58 4.46 3.19 10.20
CA PHE A 58 5.59 2.89 11.09
C PHE A 58 6.15 4.13 11.79
N GLN A 59 6.16 5.28 11.11
CA GLN A 59 6.54 6.57 11.70
C GLN A 59 5.57 6.97 12.82
N GLU A 60 4.27 6.85 12.60
CA GLU A 60 3.24 7.11 13.63
C GLU A 60 3.45 6.23 14.87
N ARG A 61 3.59 4.91 14.68
CA ARG A 61 3.82 3.98 15.80
C ARG A 61 5.15 4.21 16.49
N CYS A 62 6.18 4.61 15.75
CA CYS A 62 7.46 5.01 16.34
C CYS A 62 7.31 6.25 17.22
N ALA A 63 6.55 7.26 16.78
CA ALA A 63 6.27 8.46 17.56
C ALA A 63 5.52 8.13 18.86
N GLU A 64 4.51 7.27 18.81
CA GLU A 64 3.81 6.78 20.02
C GLU A 64 4.78 6.09 21.00
N GLU A 65 5.69 5.25 20.50
CA GLU A 65 6.71 4.59 21.32
C GLU A 65 7.70 5.58 21.94
N VAL A 66 8.04 6.67 21.23
CA VAL A 66 8.85 7.78 21.77
C VAL A 66 8.10 8.43 22.93
N GLU A 67 6.82 8.77 22.77
CA GLU A 67 5.99 9.37 23.83
C GLU A 67 5.85 8.45 25.05
N GLU A 68 5.70 7.14 24.83
CA GLU A 68 5.69 6.16 25.91
C GLU A 68 7.02 6.12 26.67
N ILE A 69 8.15 6.21 25.97
CA ILE A 69 9.47 6.27 26.61
C ILE A 69 9.61 7.55 27.43
N GLU A 70 9.16 8.69 26.92
CA GLU A 70 9.18 9.97 27.63
C GLU A 70 8.34 9.90 28.90
N THR A 71 7.13 9.35 28.82
CA THR A 71 6.27 9.10 30.00
C THR A 71 6.98 8.21 31.03
N ARG A 72 7.67 7.15 30.59
CA ARG A 72 8.43 6.28 31.51
C ARG A 72 9.57 7.04 32.18
N LEU A 73 10.28 7.92 31.45
CA LEU A 73 11.43 8.68 31.96
C LEU A 73 11.08 9.61 33.13
N GLU A 74 9.82 10.05 33.22
CA GLU A 74 9.28 10.84 34.33
C GLU A 74 9.26 10.07 35.67
N ASP A 75 9.36 8.73 35.66
CA ASP A 75 9.39 7.94 36.89
C ASP A 75 10.68 8.22 37.68
N SER A 76 10.53 8.97 38.77
CA SER A 76 11.59 9.26 39.74
C SER A 76 12.26 8.01 40.33
N LYS A 77 11.62 6.83 40.28
CA LYS A 77 12.16 5.56 40.79
C LYS A 77 13.08 4.85 39.78
N LEU A 78 13.20 5.34 38.55
CA LEU A 78 14.13 4.80 37.57
C LEU A 78 15.58 4.94 38.03
N SER A 79 16.30 3.83 38.05
CA SER A 79 17.75 3.82 38.21
C SER A 79 18.42 4.63 37.09
N SER A 80 19.55 5.28 37.39
CA SER A 80 20.35 6.04 36.41
C SER A 80 20.70 5.23 35.16
N ALA A 81 21.07 3.95 35.31
CA ALA A 81 21.41 3.09 34.17
C ALA A 81 20.21 2.84 33.24
N ARG A 82 19.01 2.61 33.81
CA ARG A 82 17.79 2.44 33.01
C ARG A 82 17.35 3.73 32.33
N ARG A 83 17.43 4.86 33.05
CA ARG A 83 17.15 6.19 32.50
C ARG A 83 18.04 6.46 31.29
N LYS A 84 19.36 6.30 31.44
CA LYS A 84 20.31 6.48 30.34
C LYS A 84 19.99 5.61 29.12
N LYS A 85 19.64 4.33 29.34
CA LYS A 85 19.28 3.42 28.24
C LYS A 85 17.99 3.83 27.52
N LEU A 86 17.01 4.37 28.25
CA LEU A 86 15.77 4.87 27.66
C LEU A 86 16.02 6.15 26.87
N GLU A 87 16.80 7.09 27.41
CA GLU A 87 17.23 8.31 26.70
C GLU A 87 17.97 7.97 25.40
N GLU A 88 18.99 7.10 25.46
CA GLU A 88 19.73 6.65 24.26
C GLU A 88 18.85 5.92 23.22
N ARG A 89 17.76 5.29 23.65
CA ARG A 89 16.80 4.67 22.72
C ARG A 89 15.91 5.74 22.10
N ARG A 90 15.33 6.62 22.93
CA ARG A 90 14.49 7.74 22.53
C ARG A 90 15.19 8.62 21.51
N ASP A 91 16.43 9.04 21.81
CA ASP A 91 17.22 9.95 20.96
C ASP A 91 17.49 9.38 19.56
N ARG A 92 17.63 8.04 19.43
CA ARG A 92 17.81 7.39 18.12
C ARG A 92 16.54 7.32 17.29
N MET A 93 15.37 7.42 17.93
CA MET A 93 14.05 7.31 17.31
C MET A 93 13.41 8.67 17.04
N GLN A 94 14.08 9.79 17.37
CA GLN A 94 13.51 11.14 17.22
C GLN A 94 13.50 11.67 15.79
N ASP A 95 14.24 11.04 14.88
CA ASP A 95 14.23 11.45 13.48
C ASP A 95 12.83 11.18 12.91
N PRO A 96 12.11 12.21 12.40
CA PRO A 96 10.75 12.05 11.92
C PRO A 96 10.66 11.17 10.67
N ASP A 97 11.70 11.17 9.84
CA ASP A 97 11.70 10.47 8.55
C ASP A 97 12.23 9.04 8.72
N ASP A 98 13.35 8.88 9.44
CA ASP A 98 14.09 7.62 9.54
C ASP A 98 14.10 6.99 10.94
N GLY A 99 13.55 7.66 11.96
CA GLY A 99 13.58 7.19 13.36
C GLY A 99 12.87 5.86 13.58
N TRP A 100 11.89 5.55 12.72
CA TRP A 100 11.19 4.26 12.71
C TRP A 100 12.11 3.09 12.36
N GLN A 101 13.16 3.30 11.54
CA GLN A 101 14.13 2.26 11.22
C GLN A 101 14.93 1.90 12.48
N ALA A 102 15.40 2.92 13.21
CA ALA A 102 16.09 2.74 14.49
C ALA A 102 15.19 2.07 15.54
N TRP A 103 13.88 2.34 15.51
CA TRP A 103 12.90 1.64 16.33
C TRP A 103 12.84 0.14 16.00
N VAL A 104 12.73 -0.21 14.72
CA VAL A 104 12.71 -1.60 14.24
C VAL A 104 14.00 -2.34 14.59
N GLU A 105 15.16 -1.73 14.32
CA GLU A 105 16.48 -2.25 14.71
C GLU A 105 16.58 -2.49 16.22
N SER A 106 16.07 -1.57 17.04
CA SER A 106 16.13 -1.66 18.50
C SER A 106 15.37 -2.87 19.07
N GLY A 107 14.30 -3.31 18.38
CA GLY A 107 13.53 -4.51 18.73
C GLY A 107 14.29 -5.80 18.43
N GLY A 108 15.16 -5.78 17.42
CA GLY A 108 15.91 -6.94 16.94
C GLY A 108 14.99 -8.11 16.55
N LYS A 109 15.55 -9.32 16.47
CA LYS A 109 14.78 -10.54 16.12
C LYS A 109 13.59 -10.83 17.03
N ARG A 110 13.59 -10.34 18.27
CA ARG A 110 12.45 -10.51 19.19
C ARG A 110 11.27 -9.61 18.84
N GLY A 111 11.54 -8.45 18.25
CA GLY A 111 10.51 -7.48 17.81
C GLY A 111 9.81 -7.85 16.51
N VAL A 112 10.44 -8.66 15.64
CA VAL A 112 9.92 -9.02 14.31
C VAL A 112 8.47 -9.52 14.33
N ALA A 113 8.09 -10.36 15.30
CA ALA A 113 6.73 -10.85 15.41
C ALA A 113 5.70 -9.73 15.69
N GLY A 114 6.10 -8.70 16.44
CA GLY A 114 5.29 -7.50 16.69
C GLY A 114 5.13 -6.68 15.41
N PHE A 115 6.22 -6.39 14.70
CA PHE A 115 6.16 -5.65 13.43
C PHE A 115 5.35 -6.36 12.35
N ARG A 116 5.48 -7.70 12.23
CA ARG A 116 4.62 -8.50 11.35
C ARG A 116 3.15 -8.47 11.75
N THR A 117 2.85 -8.22 13.03
CA THR A 117 1.47 -8.05 13.48
C THR A 117 0.95 -6.68 13.07
N LEU A 118 1.75 -5.63 13.28
CA LEU A 118 1.44 -4.27 12.82
C LEU A 118 1.16 -4.23 11.30
N ILE A 119 2.01 -4.86 10.48
CA ILE A 119 1.80 -4.92 9.02
C ILE A 119 0.49 -5.66 8.68
N ARG A 120 0.19 -6.78 9.36
CA ARG A 120 -1.06 -7.52 9.14
C ARG A 120 -2.30 -6.74 9.56
N GLU A 121 -2.20 -5.96 10.63
CA GLU A 121 -3.29 -5.11 11.09
C GLU A 121 -3.55 -4.01 10.07
N TRP A 122 -2.50 -3.31 9.60
CA TRP A 122 -2.63 -2.31 8.55
C TRP A 122 -3.16 -2.89 7.23
N LEU A 123 -2.70 -4.08 6.81
CA LEU A 123 -3.22 -4.76 5.63
C LEU A 123 -4.72 -5.09 5.73
N ALA A 124 -5.27 -5.18 6.94
CA ALA A 124 -6.68 -5.44 7.18
C ALA A 124 -7.51 -4.17 7.47
N GLU A 125 -6.87 -3.00 7.49
CA GLU A 125 -7.55 -1.70 7.58
C GLU A 125 -8.17 -1.34 6.22
N ASP A 126 -9.26 -0.56 6.26
CA ASP A 126 -9.92 -0.04 5.07
C ASP A 126 -8.94 0.81 4.25
N VAL A 127 -9.02 0.73 2.92
CA VAL A 127 -8.18 1.56 2.05
C VAL A 127 -8.53 3.04 2.19
N ASP A 128 -7.50 3.88 2.22
CA ASP A 128 -7.66 5.33 2.07
C ASP A 128 -7.63 5.71 0.59
N TRP A 129 -8.82 5.79 -0.01
CA TRP A 129 -8.99 6.20 -1.41
C TRP A 129 -8.37 7.55 -1.77
N SER A 130 -8.08 8.43 -0.80
CA SER A 130 -7.37 9.68 -1.11
C SER A 130 -5.91 9.47 -1.52
N GLN A 131 -5.37 8.26 -1.32
CA GLN A 131 -3.99 7.87 -1.61
C GLN A 131 -3.88 7.02 -2.90
N SER A 132 -4.97 6.86 -3.65
CA SER A 132 -5.05 5.97 -4.82
C SER A 132 -4.03 6.27 -5.92
N ASP A 133 -3.57 7.52 -6.01
CA ASP A 133 -2.57 7.95 -7.00
C ASP A 133 -1.16 7.39 -6.71
N SER A 134 -0.90 6.98 -5.46
CA SER A 134 0.38 6.42 -5.01
C SER A 134 0.39 4.88 -5.01
N TRP A 135 -0.77 4.25 -5.20
CA TRP A 135 -0.91 2.80 -5.09
C TRP A 135 -0.15 2.06 -6.21
N PRO A 136 0.36 0.84 -5.94
CA PRO A 136 1.09 0.04 -6.93
C PRO A 136 0.23 -0.30 -8.15
N SER A 137 0.67 0.07 -9.36
CA SER A 137 -0.08 -0.15 -10.61
C SER A 137 -0.66 -1.57 -10.74
N GLY A 138 -1.90 -1.71 -11.23
CA GLY A 138 -2.56 -3.02 -11.36
C GLY A 138 -3.59 -3.31 -10.27
N TRP A 139 -3.75 -2.40 -9.31
CA TRP A 139 -4.61 -2.56 -8.13
C TRP A 139 -6.11 -2.41 -8.45
N ALA A 140 -6.49 -1.61 -9.44
CA ALA A 140 -7.89 -1.40 -9.83
C ALA A 140 -8.35 -2.47 -10.83
N GLY A 141 -9.59 -2.97 -10.77
CA GLY A 141 -10.15 -3.78 -11.87
C GLY A 141 -10.18 -3.03 -13.20
N GLN A 142 -10.09 -1.70 -13.17
CA GLN A 142 -9.82 -0.86 -14.33
C GLN A 142 -8.42 -1.10 -14.92
N ASP A 143 -7.38 -1.32 -14.11
CA ASP A 143 -6.03 -1.67 -14.58
C ASP A 143 -5.96 -3.11 -15.10
N ARG A 144 -6.73 -4.03 -14.52
CA ARG A 144 -6.84 -5.41 -15.03
C ARG A 144 -7.59 -5.47 -16.36
N ALA A 145 -8.71 -4.77 -16.47
CA ALA A 145 -9.44 -4.61 -17.72
C ALA A 145 -8.56 -3.92 -18.77
N MET A 146 -7.84 -2.86 -18.40
CA MET A 146 -6.85 -2.20 -19.24
C MET A 146 -5.79 -3.19 -19.74
N SER A 147 -5.12 -3.92 -18.83
CA SER A 147 -4.08 -4.89 -19.18
C SER A 147 -4.61 -5.95 -20.16
N PHE A 148 -5.84 -6.43 -19.94
CA PHE A 148 -6.51 -7.37 -20.84
C PHE A 148 -6.72 -6.81 -22.25
N PHE A 149 -7.16 -5.55 -22.39
CA PHE A 149 -7.38 -4.92 -23.69
C PHE A 149 -6.08 -4.46 -24.36
N GLN A 150 -5.05 -4.10 -23.61
CA GLN A 150 -3.73 -3.75 -24.16
C GLN A 150 -3.05 -4.91 -24.88
N ASP A 151 -3.26 -6.13 -24.39
CA ASP A 151 -2.71 -7.34 -25.01
C ASP A 151 -3.44 -7.76 -26.30
N MET A 152 -4.56 -7.10 -26.65
CA MET A 152 -5.32 -7.40 -27.87
C MET A 152 -4.79 -6.66 -29.11
N ASP A 153 -4.95 -7.28 -30.28
CA ASP A 153 -4.61 -6.61 -31.53
C ASP A 153 -5.60 -5.48 -31.85
N GLY A 154 -5.10 -4.43 -32.53
CA GLY A 154 -5.90 -3.24 -32.82
C GLY A 154 -7.13 -3.48 -33.70
N LYS A 155 -7.21 -4.57 -34.47
CA LYS A 155 -8.42 -4.92 -35.23
C LYS A 155 -9.48 -5.52 -34.32
N MET A 156 -9.06 -6.27 -33.31
CA MET A 156 -9.95 -6.81 -32.30
C MET A 156 -10.52 -5.70 -31.41
N LEU A 157 -9.70 -4.72 -31.01
CA LEU A 157 -10.16 -3.53 -30.29
C LEU A 157 -11.18 -2.71 -31.11
N ASP A 158 -10.91 -2.45 -32.39
CA ASP A 158 -11.81 -1.71 -33.28
C ASP A 158 -13.13 -2.48 -33.55
N ALA A 159 -13.09 -3.81 -33.59
CA ALA A 159 -14.29 -4.65 -33.71
C ALA A 159 -15.16 -4.61 -32.43
N LEU A 160 -14.51 -4.53 -31.26
CA LEU A 160 -15.17 -4.42 -29.96
C LEU A 160 -15.62 -2.99 -29.64
N GLY A 161 -15.21 -1.99 -30.43
CA GLY A 161 -15.51 -0.58 -30.18
C GLY A 161 -14.73 0.01 -29.00
N VAL A 162 -13.64 -0.65 -28.59
CA VAL A 162 -12.80 -0.28 -27.44
C VAL A 162 -11.66 0.61 -27.90
N VAL A 163 -11.42 1.70 -27.17
CA VAL A 163 -10.31 2.62 -27.37
C VAL A 163 -9.51 2.69 -26.07
N ILE A 164 -8.19 2.52 -26.17
CA ILE A 164 -7.28 2.83 -25.06
C ILE A 164 -7.07 4.34 -25.03
N VAL A 165 -7.42 4.98 -23.92
CA VAL A 165 -7.33 6.42 -23.73
C VAL A 165 -6.20 6.70 -22.75
N GLU A 166 -5.16 7.39 -23.23
CA GLU A 166 -4.08 7.92 -22.42
C GLU A 166 -4.22 9.46 -22.39
N GLY A 167 -4.39 10.07 -21.21
CA GLY A 167 -4.45 11.53 -21.13
C GLY A 167 -4.38 12.14 -19.73
N ASP A 168 -3.57 13.19 -19.60
CA ASP A 168 -3.51 14.06 -18.42
C ASP A 168 -4.84 14.82 -18.23
N HIS A 169 -5.51 14.59 -17.11
CA HIS A 169 -6.40 15.57 -16.51
C HIS A 169 -5.59 16.42 -15.51
N PRO A 170 -5.89 17.70 -15.28
CA PRO A 170 -5.19 18.46 -14.25
C PRO A 170 -5.51 17.82 -12.89
N GLY A 171 -4.55 17.06 -12.35
CA GLY A 171 -4.69 16.32 -11.10
C GLY A 171 -4.87 14.80 -11.23
N SER A 172 -4.81 14.20 -12.42
CA SER A 172 -4.74 12.73 -12.57
C SER A 172 -4.17 12.28 -13.91
N THR A 173 -3.43 11.17 -13.90
CA THR A 173 -3.06 10.41 -15.10
C THR A 173 -4.24 9.49 -15.44
N TYR A 174 -5.18 9.94 -16.26
CA TYR A 174 -6.30 9.10 -16.66
C TYR A 174 -5.83 8.12 -17.74
N PHE A 175 -5.97 6.83 -17.44
CA PHE A 175 -5.51 5.74 -18.29
C PHE A 175 -6.54 4.61 -18.25
N ALA A 176 -7.40 4.53 -19.28
CA ALA A 176 -8.56 3.63 -19.28
C ALA A 176 -8.88 3.01 -20.65
N ALA A 177 -9.42 1.79 -20.65
CA ALA A 177 -10.09 1.24 -21.82
C ALA A 177 -11.53 1.77 -21.82
N GLU A 178 -11.93 2.46 -22.88
CA GLU A 178 -13.27 3.02 -23.01
C GLU A 178 -14.02 2.40 -24.18
N LEU A 179 -15.32 2.16 -24.02
CA LEU A 179 -16.22 1.80 -25.11
C LEU A 179 -16.72 3.08 -25.79
N ARG A 180 -16.15 3.41 -26.95
CA ARG A 180 -16.49 4.63 -27.72
C ARG A 180 -17.28 4.36 -29.00
N GLY A 181 -17.50 3.09 -29.35
CA GLY A 181 -18.23 2.68 -30.54
C GLY A 181 -19.29 1.61 -30.26
N GLU A 182 -20.22 1.45 -31.19
CA GLU A 182 -21.13 0.30 -31.18
C GLU A 182 -20.34 -0.97 -31.58
N MET A 183 -20.55 -2.07 -30.84
CA MET A 183 -20.04 -3.38 -31.24
C MET A 183 -20.53 -3.72 -32.65
N LYS A 184 -19.58 -3.93 -33.57
CA LYS A 184 -19.90 -4.36 -34.94
C LYS A 184 -20.02 -5.89 -34.94
N VAL A 185 -21.23 -6.38 -34.71
CA VAL A 185 -21.57 -7.81 -34.83
C VAL A 185 -21.72 -8.21 -36.29
#